data_AF-W6JSX8-F1
#
_entry.id   AF-W6JSX8-F1
#
_cell.length_a   1.000
_cell.length_b   1.000
_cell.length_c   1.000
_cell.angle_alpha   90.00
_cell.angle_beta   90.00
_cell.angle_gamma   90.00
#
_symmetry.space_group_name_H-M   'P 1'
#
loop_
_entity.id
_entity.type
_entity.pdbx_description
1 polymer ?
#
loop_
_entity_poly.entity_id
_entity_poly.type
_entity_poly.pdbx_seq_one_letter_code
_entity_poly.pdbx_strand_id
1 'polypeptide(L)'
;MAARRPTARQPDRRRRPAEWVIDFSPRRGDPAADLAPAWWTFTGDARTLYREELADYGPEVWWRARGWALLPSLTGIDYYRNTFPRMAEHGRRTVTAVLQDIERFG
;
A
#
# COMPACT_ATOMS: atom_id res chain seq x y z
N MET A 1 -41.15 13.02 33.30
CA MET A 1 -40.78 11.72 32.72
C MET A 1 -40.11 11.96 31.37
N ALA A 2 -38.77 12.08 31.35
CA ALA A 2 -38.03 12.45 30.13
C ALA A 2 -37.75 11.20 29.28
N ALA A 3 -38.26 11.19 28.04
CA ALA A 3 -38.04 10.10 27.10
C ALA A 3 -36.55 9.99 26.75
N ARG A 4 -35.94 8.83 27.03
CA ARG A 4 -34.58 8.50 26.59
C ARG A 4 -34.57 8.47 25.06
N ARG A 5 -33.79 9.35 24.42
CA ARG A 5 -33.52 9.28 22.99
C ARG A 5 -32.88 7.92 22.67
N PRO A 6 -33.32 7.20 21.62
CA PRO A 6 -32.65 5.98 21.20
C PRO A 6 -31.24 6.34 20.73
N THR A 7 -30.23 5.77 21.36
CA THR A 7 -28.84 5.83 20.90
C THR A 7 -28.76 5.11 19.56
N ALA A 8 -28.71 5.89 18.47
CA ALA A 8 -28.39 5.35 17.15
C ALA A 8 -27.09 4.57 17.24
N ARG A 9 -27.13 3.28 16.91
CA ARG A 9 -25.95 2.42 16.87
C ARG A 9 -24.96 3.02 15.86
N GLN A 10 -23.82 3.47 16.34
CA GLN A 10 -22.80 4.07 15.48
C GLN A 10 -22.37 3.01 14.45
N PRO A 11 -22.36 3.32 13.13
CA PRO A 11 -21.99 2.35 12.12
C PRO A 11 -20.59 1.80 12.39
N ASP A 12 -20.36 0.51 12.13
CA ASP A 12 -19.05 -0.10 12.26
C ASP A 12 -18.04 0.66 11.39
N ARG A 13 -17.14 1.40 12.04
CA ARG A 13 -16.13 2.23 11.37
C ARG A 13 -15.13 1.40 10.55
N ARG A 14 -15.08 0.08 10.76
CA ARG A 14 -14.08 -0.81 10.14
C ARG A 14 -14.36 -1.19 8.69
N ARG A 15 -15.51 -0.81 8.11
CA ARG A 15 -15.90 -1.14 6.72
C ARG A 15 -16.32 0.07 5.87
N ARG A 16 -15.86 1.27 6.21
CA ARG A 16 -16.12 2.43 5.34
C ARG A 16 -15.05 2.50 4.24
N PRO A 17 -15.44 2.81 2.99
CA PRO A 17 -14.47 3.08 1.94
C PRO A 17 -13.61 4.30 2.30
N ALA A 18 -12.43 4.42 1.67
CA ALA A 18 -11.64 5.62 1.80
C ALA A 18 -12.41 6.79 1.16
N GLU A 19 -12.78 7.78 1.97
CA GLU A 19 -13.54 8.95 1.53
C GLU A 19 -12.63 10.16 1.22
N TRP A 20 -11.41 10.17 1.75
CA TRP A 20 -10.50 11.32 1.72
C TRP A 20 -9.06 10.89 1.53
N VAL A 21 -8.28 11.68 0.79
CA VAL A 21 -6.84 11.48 0.54
C VAL A 21 -6.08 12.71 1.04
N ILE A 22 -4.95 12.50 1.72
CA ILE A 22 -4.08 13.53 2.30
C ILE A 22 -2.61 13.26 1.95
N ASP A 23 -1.71 14.14 2.42
CA ASP A 23 -0.24 14.03 2.24
C ASP A 23 0.22 14.04 0.77
N PHE A 24 -0.43 14.87 -0.05
CA PHE A 24 -0.01 15.13 -1.43
C PHE A 24 0.79 16.43 -1.53
N SER A 25 1.74 16.47 -2.47
CA SER A 25 2.47 17.68 -2.84
C SER A 25 2.36 17.91 -4.35
N PRO A 26 2.44 19.16 -4.85
CA PRO A 26 2.24 19.48 -6.27
C PRO A 26 3.49 19.17 -7.09
N ARG A 27 3.87 17.89 -7.18
CA ARG A 27 5.03 17.42 -7.96
C ARG A 27 4.58 16.59 -9.15
N ARG A 28 5.25 16.80 -10.29
CA ARG A 28 5.20 15.88 -11.43
C ARG A 28 6.31 14.86 -11.29
N GLY A 29 5.99 13.59 -11.54
CA GLY A 29 6.93 12.49 -11.41
C GLY A 29 6.50 11.30 -12.27
N ASP A 30 7.18 10.18 -12.06
CA ASP A 30 6.82 8.91 -12.67
C ASP A 30 5.49 8.39 -12.08
N PRO A 31 4.43 8.18 -12.88
CA PRO A 31 3.15 7.65 -12.38
C PRO A 31 3.27 6.24 -11.79
N ALA A 32 4.32 5.48 -12.10
CA ALA A 32 4.53 4.16 -11.50
C ALA A 32 4.74 4.21 -9.98
N ALA A 33 5.14 5.36 -9.43
CA ALA A 33 5.32 5.55 -7.99
C ALA A 33 4.00 5.38 -7.22
N ASP A 34 2.86 5.76 -7.82
CA ASP A 34 1.53 5.65 -7.20
C ASP A 34 1.04 4.20 -7.11
N LEU A 35 1.74 3.25 -7.73
CA LEU A 35 1.43 1.82 -7.67
C LEU A 35 2.19 1.09 -6.55
N ALA A 36 3.16 1.73 -5.89
CA ALA A 36 3.91 1.14 -4.77
C ALA A 36 3.04 0.60 -3.59
N PRO A 37 1.85 1.17 -3.28
CA PRO A 37 0.94 0.61 -2.27
C PRO A 37 0.54 -0.85 -2.51
N ALA A 38 0.64 -1.34 -3.75
CA ALA A 38 0.44 -2.77 -4.05
C ALA A 38 1.33 -3.67 -3.18
N TRP A 39 2.55 -3.22 -2.82
CA TRP A 39 3.47 -3.99 -1.98
C TRP A 39 3.65 -3.43 -0.56
N TRP A 40 3.52 -2.12 -0.34
CA TRP A 40 3.65 -1.52 1.01
C TRP A 40 2.41 -1.69 1.89
N THR A 41 1.22 -1.74 1.29
CA THR A 41 -0.03 -1.70 2.06
C THR A 41 -0.81 -2.98 1.86
N PHE A 42 -1.03 -3.36 0.61
CA PHE A 42 -1.93 -4.45 0.28
C PHE A 42 -1.21 -5.80 0.29
N THR A 43 -1.95 -6.83 0.72
CA THR A 43 -1.49 -8.23 0.78
C THR A 43 -2.64 -9.14 0.37
N GLY A 44 -2.32 -10.37 -0.08
CA GLY A 44 -3.32 -11.37 -0.47
C GLY A 44 -4.36 -10.83 -1.46
N ASP A 45 -5.63 -11.12 -1.20
CA ASP A 45 -6.76 -10.73 -2.04
C ASP A 45 -6.86 -9.22 -2.28
N ALA A 46 -6.51 -8.40 -1.27
CA ALA A 46 -6.53 -6.95 -1.43
C ALA A 46 -5.50 -6.46 -2.46
N ARG A 47 -4.33 -7.13 -2.56
CA ARG A 47 -3.34 -6.82 -3.59
C ARG A 47 -3.82 -7.27 -4.96
N THR A 48 -4.43 -8.45 -5.05
CA THR A 48 -5.02 -8.96 -6.29
C THR A 48 -6.06 -7.97 -6.82
N LEU A 49 -7.01 -7.56 -5.98
CA LEU A 49 -8.05 -6.60 -6.35
C LEU A 49 -7.44 -5.25 -6.77
N TYR A 50 -6.47 -4.73 -6.01
CA TYR A 50 -5.80 -3.47 -6.36
C TYR A 50 -5.14 -3.52 -7.76
N ARG A 51 -4.52 -4.66 -8.11
CA ARG A 51 -3.91 -4.84 -9.42
C ARG A 51 -4.97 -4.97 -10.53
N GLU A 52 -6.06 -5.69 -10.27
CA GLU A 52 -7.15 -5.89 -11.24
C GLU A 52 -7.85 -4.56 -11.57
N GLU A 53 -8.16 -3.75 -10.56
CA GLU A 53 -8.77 -2.43 -10.75
C GLU A 53 -7.86 -1.42 -11.46
N LEU A 54 -6.54 -1.68 -11.48
CA LEU A 54 -5.52 -0.85 -12.13
C LEU A 54 -4.87 -1.55 -13.33
N ALA A 55 -5.57 -2.54 -13.91
CA ALA A 55 -5.06 -3.35 -15.03
C ALA A 55 -4.77 -2.55 -16.30
N ASP A 56 -5.35 -1.35 -16.44
CA ASP A 56 -5.09 -0.44 -17.57
C ASP A 56 -3.63 0.05 -17.61
N TYR A 57 -2.92 0.01 -16.48
CA TYR A 57 -1.47 0.24 -16.48
C TYR A 57 -0.75 -0.97 -17.09
N GLY A 58 -0.03 -0.74 -18.19
CA GLY A 58 0.71 -1.77 -18.91
C GLY A 58 1.89 -2.38 -18.13
N PRO A 59 2.47 -3.49 -18.62
CA PRO A 59 3.53 -4.24 -17.94
C PRO A 59 4.77 -3.39 -17.61
N GLU A 60 5.13 -2.44 -18.48
CA GLU A 60 6.26 -1.51 -18.27
C GLU A 60 6.07 -0.59 -17.06
N VAL A 61 4.83 -0.16 -16.79
CA VAL A 61 4.55 0.68 -15.62
C VAL A 61 4.64 -0.15 -14.35
N TRP A 62 4.09 -1.37 -14.36
CA TRP A 62 4.23 -2.31 -13.25
C TRP A 62 5.68 -2.71 -12.99
N TRP A 63 6.50 -2.83 -14.03
CA TRP A 63 7.94 -3.07 -13.88
C TRP A 63 8.63 -1.94 -13.11
N ARG A 64 8.38 -0.68 -13.48
CA ARG A 64 8.94 0.48 -12.77
C ARG A 64 8.37 0.62 -11.36
N ALA A 65 7.09 0.30 -11.15
CA ALA A 65 6.44 0.35 -9.85
C ALA A 65 7.11 -0.57 -8.81
N ARG A 66 7.58 -1.75 -9.24
CA ARG A 66 8.38 -2.65 -8.39
C ARG A 66 9.66 -1.98 -7.92
N GLY A 67 10.34 -1.25 -8.81
CA GLY A 67 11.51 -0.43 -8.46
C GLY A 67 11.18 0.63 -7.41
N TRP A 68 10.07 1.34 -7.58
CA TRP A 68 9.58 2.32 -6.61
C TRP A 68 9.28 1.70 -5.24
N ALA A 69 8.75 0.47 -5.21
CA ALA A 69 8.51 -0.25 -3.95
C ALA A 69 9.82 -0.76 -3.30
N LEU A 70 10.79 -1.21 -4.10
CA LEU A 70 12.04 -1.82 -3.63
C LEU A 70 13.00 -0.80 -3.02
N LEU A 71 13.26 0.33 -3.69
CA LEU A 71 14.30 1.28 -3.29
C LEU A 71 14.17 1.77 -1.83
N PRO A 72 13.02 2.32 -1.38
CA PRO A 72 12.87 2.75 0.00
C PRO A 72 12.78 1.57 0.97
N SER A 73 12.32 0.39 0.53
CA SER A 73 12.29 -0.82 1.37
C SER A 73 13.69 -1.31 1.70
N LEU A 74 14.58 -1.39 0.71
CA LEU A 74 15.99 -1.77 0.89
C LEU A 74 16.71 -0.75 1.76
N THR A 75 16.53 0.54 1.47
CA THR A 75 17.09 1.63 2.28
C THR A 75 16.60 1.56 3.73
N GLY A 76 15.29 1.33 3.90
CA GLY A 76 14.64 1.27 5.21
C GLY A 76 15.08 0.06 6.05
N ILE A 77 15.40 -1.08 5.43
CA ILE A 77 15.92 -2.26 6.15
C ILE A 77 17.20 -1.91 6.91
N ASP A 78 18.12 -1.22 6.25
CA ASP A 78 19.41 -0.89 6.87
C ASP A 78 19.27 0.29 7.83
N TYR A 79 18.61 1.37 7.38
CA TYR A 79 18.43 2.59 8.16
C TYR A 79 17.69 2.34 9.49
N TYR A 80 16.63 1.53 9.46
CA TYR A 80 15.81 1.25 10.65
C TYR A 80 16.22 0.00 11.42
N ARG A 81 17.34 -0.64 11.06
CA ARG A 81 17.77 -1.92 11.63
C ARG A 81 17.75 -1.93 13.17
N ASN A 82 18.24 -0.85 13.79
CA ASN A 82 18.38 -0.75 15.24
C ASN A 82 17.42 0.25 15.89
N THR A 83 16.88 1.20 15.13
CA THR A 83 16.05 2.29 15.63
C THR A 83 14.56 1.99 15.53
N PHE A 84 14.15 1.25 14.50
CA PHE A 84 12.77 0.83 14.33
C PHE A 84 12.67 -0.55 13.63
N PRO A 85 12.98 -1.64 14.35
CA PRO A 85 13.07 -2.98 13.76
C PRO A 85 11.81 -3.45 13.02
N ARG A 86 10.62 -2.97 13.43
CA ARG A 86 9.36 -3.29 12.74
C ARG A 86 9.31 -2.71 11.32
N MET A 87 9.89 -1.52 11.08
CA MET A 87 10.00 -0.96 9.73
C MET A 87 11.03 -1.70 8.89
N ALA A 88 12.16 -2.10 9.49
CA ALA A 88 13.12 -2.95 8.78
C ALA A 88 12.47 -4.28 8.36
N GLU A 89 11.68 -4.89 9.24
CA GLU A 89 10.94 -6.11 8.92
C GLU A 89 9.85 -5.87 7.86
N HIS A 90 9.15 -4.74 7.90
CA HIS A 90 8.22 -4.35 6.83
C HIS A 90 8.94 -4.27 5.48
N GLY A 91 10.11 -3.62 5.43
CA GLY A 91 10.93 -3.57 4.23
C GLY A 91 11.31 -4.94 3.68
N ARG A 92 11.69 -5.91 4.56
CA ARG A 92 11.98 -7.29 4.13
C ARG A 92 10.78 -7.97 3.49
N ARG A 93 9.59 -7.81 4.08
CA ARG A 93 8.34 -8.37 3.52
C ARG A 93 8.00 -7.75 2.18
N THR A 94 8.19 -6.44 2.02
CA THR A 94 8.00 -5.77 0.72
C THR A 94 8.96 -6.34 -0.32
N VAL A 95 10.24 -6.51 0.01
CA VAL A 95 11.23 -7.11 -0.91
C VAL A 95 10.79 -8.52 -1.33
N THR A 96 10.45 -9.39 -0.38
CA THR A 96 9.94 -10.74 -0.68
C THR A 96 8.70 -10.69 -1.57
N ALA A 97 7.75 -9.81 -1.27
CA ALA A 97 6.52 -9.67 -2.04
C ALA A 97 6.76 -9.19 -3.48
N VAL A 98 7.74 -8.30 -3.70
CA VAL A 98 8.12 -7.86 -5.04
C VAL A 98 8.80 -8.99 -5.82
N LEU A 99 9.70 -9.75 -5.19
CA LEU A 99 10.35 -10.89 -5.84
C LEU A 99 9.33 -11.95 -6.28
N GLN A 100 8.38 -12.29 -5.42
CA GLN A 100 7.27 -13.20 -5.76
C GLN A 100 6.39 -12.64 -6.90
N ASP A 101 6.19 -11.32 -6.95
CA ASP A 101 5.43 -10.68 -8.03
C ASP A 101 6.19 -10.75 -9.37
N ILE A 102 7.51 -10.61 -9.36
CA ILE A 102 8.36 -10.79 -10.54
C ILE A 102 8.33 -12.24 -11.01
N GLU A 103 8.38 -13.21 -10.11
CA GLU A 103 8.26 -14.64 -10.48
C GLU A 103 6.91 -14.97 -11.13
N ARG A 104 5.84 -14.26 -10.72
CA ARG A 104 4.48 -14.51 -11.20
C ARG A 104 4.13 -13.76 -12.49
N PHE A 105 4.69 -12.57 -12.68
CA PHE A 105 4.27 -11.62 -13.74
C PHE A 105 5.46 -10.94 -14.47
N GLY A 106 6.67 -11.45 -14.29
CA GLY A 106 7.88 -11.02 -14.99
C GLY A 106 8.09 -11.75 -16.31
#